data_AF-C6H2P6-F1
#
_entry.id   AF-C6H2P6-F1
#
_cell.length_a   1.000
_cell.length_b   1.000
_cell.length_c   1.000
_cell.angle_alpha   90.00
_cell.angle_beta   90.00
_cell.angle_gamma   90.00
#
_symmetry.space_group_name_H-M   'P 1'
#
loop_
_entity.id
_entity.type
_entity.pdbx_description
1 polymer ?
#
loop_
_entity_poly.entity_id
_entity_poly.type
_entity_poly.pdbx_seq_one_letter_code
_entity_poly.pdbx_strand_id
1 'polypeptide(L)'
;MVTRRIVRAGIQLGLLALIVLLLLFIFDNKLEFLPAAIHDHLPAHHPGLVVTDVTVTTCSSLNIFSSCTLDPEVWHRIEKDLYLGTGWTSSAYTHIQRKKEEDLLPTDSVVIDLKIGRLDPGAGTDKKWEARPAGIWLLRTDRSHTGDPQKVITSLDVLFGADAADPRTGWEVKDTPLLLDTKNEARLSIRRGPPAKLERPPPRIRKDGRFKIMQASDLHLSTGLGKCREPIPHLKDESKCEADPRTLEFLERMLDEEKPDLVIISGDQVNGDTAPDAATAIFKLADIFVKRRIPYAAIFGNHDDEGNLDRSQSMALLHNYRTLYQSWPSRCRWRGHYIVESDILILTPRSERLQKSHREYRYIHMNLAFIHIPFPEYRDRNSAFYGNWTEPSTAPRFNSGFRDALVSENVVVVSCGHDHVNDYCMLSRNEYSQPSLWMCYAGGAGFGGYGGYGGYIRRVRFFDINMNSARIMTYKRLEYGDTASKINEMMIVDGGKVVQSD
;
A
#
# COMPACT_ATOMS: atom_id res chain seq x y z
N MET A 1 -36.17 -5.90 -55.90
CA MET A 1 -35.62 -4.56 -55.56
C MET A 1 -35.50 -4.27 -54.05
N VAL A 2 -36.25 -4.96 -53.17
CA VAL A 2 -36.30 -4.68 -51.71
C VAL A 2 -35.02 -5.09 -50.96
N THR A 3 -34.35 -6.18 -51.35
CA THR A 3 -33.17 -6.75 -50.68
C THR A 3 -31.92 -5.85 -50.71
N ARG A 4 -31.68 -5.09 -51.78
CA ARG A 4 -30.53 -4.18 -51.87
C ARG A 4 -30.66 -2.95 -50.97
N ARG A 5 -31.88 -2.50 -50.68
CA ARG A 5 -32.13 -1.36 -49.77
C ARG A 5 -31.87 -1.74 -48.31
N ILE A 6 -32.29 -2.94 -47.90
CA ILE A 6 -32.09 -3.44 -46.53
C ILE A 6 -30.60 -3.66 -46.23
N VAL A 7 -29.86 -4.25 -47.17
CA VAL A 7 -28.41 -4.45 -47.00
C VAL A 7 -27.66 -3.11 -46.90
N ARG A 8 -28.02 -2.13 -47.73
CA ARG A 8 -27.40 -0.80 -47.68
C ARG A 8 -27.72 -0.05 -46.37
N ALA A 9 -28.95 -0.16 -45.88
CA ALA A 9 -29.34 0.40 -44.58
C ALA A 9 -28.59 -0.28 -43.42
N GLY A 10 -28.44 -1.61 -43.45
CA GLY A 10 -27.67 -2.35 -42.44
C GLY A 10 -26.20 -1.97 -42.41
N ILE A 11 -25.56 -1.81 -43.57
CA ILE A 11 -24.16 -1.35 -43.67
C ILE A 11 -24.03 0.09 -43.16
N GLN A 12 -24.97 0.98 -43.50
CA GLN A 12 -24.96 2.36 -43.02
C GLN A 12 -25.16 2.44 -41.50
N LEU A 13 -26.02 1.60 -40.92
CA LEU A 13 -26.22 1.52 -39.47
C LEU A 13 -24.97 0.99 -38.75
N GLY A 14 -24.33 -0.04 -39.31
CA GLY A 14 -23.09 -0.61 -38.78
C GLY A 14 -21.92 0.39 -38.82
N LEU A 15 -21.81 1.15 -39.91
CA LEU A 15 -20.78 2.18 -40.04
C LEU A 15 -21.03 3.35 -39.07
N LEU A 16 -22.30 3.76 -38.90
CA LEU A 16 -22.68 4.78 -37.93
C LEU A 16 -22.37 4.33 -36.49
N ALA A 17 -22.71 3.09 -36.13
CA ALA A 17 -22.41 2.54 -34.81
C ALA A 17 -20.90 2.47 -34.55
N LEU A 18 -20.10 2.08 -35.55
CA LEU A 18 -18.64 2.07 -35.45
C LEU A 18 -18.07 3.48 -35.24
N ILE A 19 -18.59 4.47 -35.98
CA ILE A 19 -18.17 5.89 -35.83
C ILE A 19 -18.55 6.42 -34.45
N VAL A 20 -19.76 6.13 -33.94
CA VAL A 20 -20.17 6.53 -32.60
C VAL A 20 -19.27 5.89 -31.54
N LEU A 21 -18.94 4.59 -31.67
CA LEU A 21 -18.03 3.91 -30.74
C LEU A 21 -16.60 4.48 -30.79
N LEU A 22 -16.10 4.80 -31.99
CA LEU A 22 -14.79 5.45 -32.16
C LEU A 22 -14.77 6.85 -31.57
N LEU A 23 -15.84 7.63 -31.78
CA LEU A 23 -15.98 8.94 -31.18
C LEU A 23 -16.06 8.83 -29.66
N LEU A 24 -16.90 7.95 -29.10
CA LEU A 24 -16.96 7.71 -27.66
C LEU A 24 -15.58 7.32 -27.10
N PHE A 25 -14.85 6.42 -27.77
CA PHE A 25 -13.49 6.06 -27.37
C PHE A 25 -12.51 7.24 -27.43
N ILE A 26 -12.57 8.07 -28.48
CA ILE A 26 -11.70 9.25 -28.62
C ILE A 26 -12.08 10.33 -27.59
N PHE A 27 -13.37 10.56 -27.35
CA PHE A 27 -13.89 11.52 -26.38
C PHE A 27 -13.53 11.08 -24.95
N ASP A 28 -13.70 9.80 -24.61
CA ASP A 28 -13.30 9.23 -23.32
C ASP A 28 -11.80 9.39 -23.08
N ASN A 29 -10.98 9.11 -24.09
CA ASN A 29 -9.52 9.16 -24.00
C ASN A 29 -8.92 10.59 -24.10
N LYS A 30 -9.72 11.61 -24.46
CA LYS A 30 -9.23 13.01 -24.63
C LYS A 30 -9.88 14.04 -23.74
N LEU A 31 -11.10 13.80 -23.24
CA LEU A 31 -11.91 14.83 -22.59
C LEU A 31 -12.37 14.50 -21.17
N GLU A 32 -11.87 13.41 -20.54
CA GLU A 32 -12.16 13.05 -19.14
C GLU A 32 -13.65 13.24 -18.79
N PHE A 33 -14.55 12.73 -19.65
CA PHE A 33 -16.00 12.89 -19.48
C PHE A 33 -16.63 11.83 -18.56
N LEU A 34 -15.81 11.02 -17.90
CA LEU A 34 -16.30 10.09 -16.87
C LEU A 34 -16.59 10.86 -15.57
N PRO A 35 -17.68 10.52 -14.85
CA PRO A 35 -18.06 11.22 -13.63
C PRO A 35 -16.99 11.09 -12.54
N ALA A 36 -17.18 11.82 -11.44
CA ALA A 36 -16.32 11.93 -10.26
C ALA A 36 -15.87 10.62 -9.55
N ALA A 37 -16.01 9.44 -10.16
CA ALA A 37 -15.50 8.16 -9.69
C ALA A 37 -13.97 8.17 -9.45
N ILE A 38 -13.24 9.11 -10.04
CA ILE A 38 -11.79 9.28 -9.83
C ILE A 38 -11.49 9.88 -8.43
N HIS A 39 -12.48 10.44 -7.74
CA HIS A 39 -12.32 11.00 -6.38
C HIS A 39 -12.77 10.06 -5.25
N ASP A 40 -13.44 8.94 -5.55
CA ASP A 40 -14.10 8.09 -4.55
C ASP A 40 -13.18 7.07 -3.86
N HIS A 41 -12.00 6.82 -4.43
CA HIS A 41 -10.99 5.92 -3.84
C HIS A 41 -10.07 6.59 -2.83
N LEU A 42 -10.04 7.93 -2.81
CA LEU A 42 -9.29 8.69 -1.82
C LEU A 42 -10.26 9.10 -0.71
N PRO A 43 -9.85 9.08 0.57
CA PRO A 43 -10.69 9.59 1.64
C PRO A 43 -11.05 11.04 1.33
N ALA A 44 -12.28 11.28 0.86
CA ALA A 44 -12.73 12.61 0.55
C ALA A 44 -12.71 13.42 1.87
N HIS A 45 -11.78 14.36 1.95
CA HIS A 45 -11.67 15.25 3.09
C HIS A 45 -12.80 16.28 2.99
N HIS A 46 -13.86 16.05 3.77
CA HIS A 46 -14.93 17.02 3.91
C HIS A 46 -14.82 17.71 5.28
N PRO A 47 -14.02 18.78 5.39
CA PRO A 47 -13.90 19.53 6.64
C PRO A 47 -15.27 20.11 7.04
N GLY A 48 -15.63 19.96 8.31
CA GLY A 48 -16.88 20.50 8.85
C GLY A 48 -18.15 19.73 8.53
N LEU A 49 -18.08 18.56 7.87
CA LEU A 49 -19.25 17.67 7.74
C LEU A 49 -19.39 16.75 8.97
N VAL A 50 -20.63 16.55 9.41
CA VAL A 50 -21.01 15.54 10.39
C VAL A 50 -21.91 14.50 9.74
N VAL A 51 -21.82 13.26 10.22
CA VAL A 51 -22.71 12.17 9.75
C VAL A 51 -24.04 12.28 10.48
N THR A 52 -25.13 12.37 9.71
CA THR A 52 -26.49 12.44 10.24
C THR A 52 -27.20 11.09 10.15
N ASP A 53 -26.88 10.26 9.17
CA ASP A 53 -27.47 8.93 9.02
C ASP A 53 -26.52 7.98 8.26
N VAL A 54 -26.72 6.68 8.43
CA VAL A 54 -25.97 5.59 7.79
C VAL A 54 -26.95 4.48 7.46
N THR A 55 -26.87 3.91 6.26
CA THR A 55 -27.65 2.75 5.88
C THR A 55 -26.89 1.85 4.92
N VAL A 56 -27.38 0.64 4.72
CA VAL A 56 -26.86 -0.30 3.71
C VAL A 56 -28.01 -0.67 2.79
N THR A 57 -27.74 -0.64 1.49
CA THR A 57 -28.67 -1.14 0.47
C THR A 57 -28.08 -2.38 -0.19
N THR A 58 -28.96 -3.29 -0.61
CA THR A 58 -28.62 -4.48 -1.38
C THR A 58 -29.44 -4.46 -2.64
N CYS A 59 -28.82 -4.77 -3.78
CA CYS A 59 -29.49 -4.89 -5.05
C CYS A 59 -29.12 -6.21 -5.73
N SER A 60 -29.93 -6.59 -6.72
CA SER A 60 -29.75 -7.80 -7.51
C SER A 60 -29.94 -7.51 -9.00
N SER A 61 -28.98 -7.92 -9.81
CA SER A 61 -29.06 -7.82 -11.27
C SER A 61 -30.21 -8.66 -11.88
N LEU A 62 -30.76 -9.61 -11.12
CA LEU A 62 -31.95 -10.40 -11.52
C LEU A 62 -33.27 -9.67 -11.29
N ASN A 63 -33.29 -8.63 -10.44
CA ASN A 63 -34.48 -7.84 -10.15
C ASN A 63 -34.31 -6.41 -10.69
N ILE A 64 -34.94 -6.13 -11.83
CA ILE A 64 -34.88 -4.83 -12.52
C ILE A 64 -35.42 -3.65 -11.69
N PHE A 65 -36.15 -3.92 -10.61
CA PHE A 65 -36.66 -2.90 -9.68
C PHE A 65 -35.76 -2.69 -8.46
N SER A 66 -34.69 -3.48 -8.30
CA SER A 66 -33.73 -3.32 -7.20
C SER A 66 -32.65 -2.30 -7.57
N SER A 67 -32.30 -1.42 -6.63
CA SER A 67 -31.30 -0.38 -6.81
C SER A 67 -30.35 -0.36 -5.61
N CYS A 68 -29.05 -0.29 -5.89
CA CYS A 68 -28.01 -0.02 -4.89
C CYS A 68 -27.70 1.49 -4.79
N THR A 69 -28.49 2.33 -5.43
CA THR A 69 -28.31 3.77 -5.46
C THR A 69 -29.49 4.42 -4.77
N LEU A 70 -29.21 5.25 -3.77
CA LEU A 70 -30.17 6.17 -3.15
C LEU A 70 -30.08 7.54 -3.81
N ASP A 71 -30.98 8.46 -3.45
CA ASP A 71 -30.95 9.84 -3.94
C ASP A 71 -29.57 10.49 -3.68
N PRO A 72 -28.77 10.80 -4.71
CA PRO A 72 -27.40 11.28 -4.56
C PRO A 72 -27.31 12.68 -3.95
N GLU A 73 -28.40 13.47 -3.98
CA GLU A 73 -28.46 14.78 -3.32
C GLU A 73 -28.55 14.64 -1.79
N VAL A 74 -28.96 13.46 -1.31
CA VAL A 74 -29.18 13.17 0.12
C VAL A 74 -28.13 12.19 0.65
N TRP A 75 -27.82 11.16 -0.12
CA TRP A 75 -26.99 10.03 0.28
C TRP A 75 -25.73 9.94 -0.56
N HIS A 76 -24.59 9.96 0.13
CA HIS A 76 -23.31 9.60 -0.47
C HIS A 76 -23.11 8.09 -0.34
N ARG A 77 -22.85 7.40 -1.44
CA ARG A 77 -22.48 5.97 -1.45
C ARG A 77 -20.98 5.80 -1.24
N ILE A 78 -20.56 4.90 -0.36
CA ILE A 78 -19.15 4.48 -0.27
C ILE A 78 -18.94 3.46 -1.40
N GLU A 79 -18.05 3.76 -2.34
CA GLU A 79 -17.78 2.95 -3.54
C GLU A 79 -16.95 1.69 -3.23
N LYS A 80 -17.49 0.85 -2.35
CA LYS A 80 -16.96 -0.46 -1.98
C LYS A 80 -18.11 -1.45 -1.92
N ASP A 81 -18.12 -2.42 -2.84
CA ASP A 81 -19.07 -3.53 -2.78
C ASP A 81 -18.77 -4.36 -1.53
N LEU A 82 -19.73 -4.42 -0.62
CA LEU A 82 -19.60 -5.13 0.65
C LEU A 82 -19.44 -6.64 0.45
N TYR A 83 -19.76 -7.16 -0.74
CA TYR A 83 -19.50 -8.56 -1.11
C TYR A 83 -18.16 -8.76 -1.82
N LEU A 84 -17.35 -7.72 -2.06
CA LEU A 84 -16.09 -7.82 -2.80
C LEU A 84 -16.24 -8.50 -4.18
N GLY A 85 -17.37 -8.29 -4.86
CA GLY A 85 -17.66 -8.92 -6.16
C GLY A 85 -17.95 -10.42 -6.11
N THR A 86 -18.02 -11.06 -4.93
CA THR A 86 -18.34 -12.50 -4.84
C THR A 86 -19.83 -12.79 -4.94
N GLY A 87 -20.69 -11.77 -4.87
CA GLY A 87 -22.12 -11.91 -5.06
C GLY A 87 -22.43 -12.10 -6.55
N TRP A 88 -22.77 -13.32 -6.96
CA TRP A 88 -22.97 -13.65 -8.38
C TRP A 88 -23.98 -12.73 -9.09
N THR A 89 -25.06 -12.37 -8.41
CA THR A 89 -26.07 -11.45 -8.94
C THR A 89 -26.39 -10.31 -8.00
N SER A 90 -25.75 -10.24 -6.84
CA SER A 90 -26.08 -9.27 -5.79
C SER A 90 -24.88 -8.43 -5.41
N SER A 91 -25.14 -7.17 -5.11
CA SER A 91 -24.15 -6.24 -4.55
C SER A 91 -24.76 -5.53 -3.35
N ALA A 92 -23.92 -5.04 -2.45
CA ALA A 92 -24.37 -4.23 -1.32
C ALA A 92 -23.42 -3.07 -1.08
N TYR A 93 -23.96 -1.92 -0.67
CA TYR A 93 -23.17 -0.71 -0.49
C TYR A 93 -23.61 0.08 0.74
N THR A 94 -22.63 0.66 1.43
CA THR A 94 -22.88 1.58 2.55
C THR A 94 -23.18 2.97 2.01
N HIS A 95 -24.19 3.61 2.58
CA HIS A 95 -24.62 4.96 2.25
C HIS A 95 -24.61 5.82 3.51
N ILE A 96 -24.21 7.07 3.37
CA ILE A 96 -24.09 8.02 4.47
C ILE A 96 -24.75 9.35 4.11
N GLN A 97 -25.51 9.90 5.04
CA GLN A 97 -25.95 11.30 4.98
C GLN A 97 -24.96 12.16 5.74
N ARG A 98 -24.62 13.31 5.15
CA ARG A 98 -23.72 14.28 5.77
C ARG A 98 -24.32 15.67 5.66
N LYS A 99 -24.15 16.47 6.70
CA LYS A 99 -24.51 17.89 6.70
C LYS A 99 -23.35 18.70 7.24
N LYS A 100 -23.16 19.92 6.75
CA LYS A 100 -22.19 20.83 7.35
C LYS A 100 -22.63 21.19 8.76
N GLU A 101 -21.69 21.24 9.67
CA GLU A 101 -21.94 21.58 11.06
C GLU A 101 -22.56 22.98 11.20
N GLU A 102 -22.19 23.93 10.33
CA GLU A 102 -22.78 25.27 10.26
C GLU A 102 -24.24 25.29 9.80
N ASP A 103 -24.65 24.30 8.99
CA ASP A 103 -26.00 24.22 8.39
C ASP A 103 -26.98 23.38 9.22
N LEU A 104 -26.53 22.77 10.34
CA LEU A 104 -27.39 21.96 11.22
C LEU A 104 -28.46 22.83 11.90
N LEU A 105 -29.72 22.47 11.69
CA LEU A 105 -30.87 23.03 12.38
C LEU A 105 -30.96 22.46 13.81
N PRO A 106 -31.62 23.14 14.76
CA PRO A 106 -31.79 22.64 16.13
C PRO A 106 -32.50 21.29 16.24
N THR A 107 -33.32 20.95 15.24
CA THR A 107 -34.06 19.68 15.12
C THR A 107 -33.26 18.58 14.42
N ASP A 108 -32.09 18.90 13.88
CA ASP A 108 -31.27 17.91 13.19
C ASP A 108 -30.55 17.02 14.22
N SER A 109 -30.75 15.71 14.11
CA SER A 109 -30.04 14.74 14.92
C SER A 109 -28.79 14.23 14.20
N VAL A 110 -27.67 14.23 14.91
CA VAL A 110 -26.35 13.77 14.45
C VAL A 110 -26.01 12.42 15.05
N VAL A 111 -25.21 11.62 14.35
CA VAL A 111 -24.76 10.31 14.84
C VAL A 111 -23.61 10.50 15.83
N ILE A 112 -23.82 10.08 17.07
CA ILE A 112 -22.81 10.12 18.14
C ILE A 112 -22.28 8.75 18.52
N ASP A 113 -22.94 7.66 18.11
CA ASP A 113 -22.38 6.33 18.25
C ASP A 113 -22.95 5.38 17.20
N LEU A 114 -22.18 4.35 16.88
CA LEU A 114 -22.53 3.33 15.90
C LEU A 114 -22.05 1.97 16.42
N LYS A 115 -22.97 1.01 16.44
CA LYS A 115 -22.70 -0.39 16.79
C LYS A 115 -23.25 -1.33 15.74
N ILE A 116 -22.68 -2.53 15.67
CA ILE A 116 -23.17 -3.60 14.81
C ILE A 116 -23.57 -4.77 15.69
N GLY A 117 -24.77 -5.32 15.48
CA GLY A 117 -25.28 -6.42 16.27
C GLY A 117 -26.72 -6.81 15.93
N ARG A 118 -27.12 -8.01 16.35
CA ARG A 118 -28.50 -8.51 16.15
C ARG A 118 -29.49 -7.95 17.15
N LEU A 119 -29.01 -7.52 18.32
CA LEU A 119 -29.83 -7.06 19.44
C LEU A 119 -29.63 -5.56 19.63
N ASP A 120 -30.68 -4.89 20.11
CA ASP A 120 -30.65 -3.47 20.47
C ASP A 120 -29.59 -3.21 21.56
N PRO A 121 -28.52 -2.45 21.27
CA PRO A 121 -27.48 -2.13 22.24
C PRO A 121 -27.97 -1.29 23.43
N GLY A 122 -29.13 -0.65 23.29
CA GLY A 122 -29.77 0.16 24.32
C GLY A 122 -30.78 -0.58 25.18
N ALA A 123 -31.05 -1.86 24.92
CA ALA A 123 -32.02 -2.63 25.69
C ALA A 123 -31.70 -2.58 27.20
N GLY A 124 -32.63 -2.05 27.99
CA GLY A 124 -32.44 -1.85 29.44
C GLY A 124 -31.71 -0.55 29.83
N THR A 125 -31.54 0.39 28.90
CA THR A 125 -30.96 1.72 29.14
C THR A 125 -31.90 2.83 28.65
N ASP A 126 -31.66 4.08 29.08
CA ASP A 126 -32.41 5.25 28.59
C ASP A 126 -32.00 5.69 27.16
N LYS A 127 -30.98 5.06 26.58
CA LYS A 127 -30.47 5.40 25.25
C LYS A 127 -31.32 4.76 24.17
N LYS A 128 -31.89 5.59 23.29
CA LYS A 128 -32.69 5.13 22.14
C LYS A 128 -31.79 4.89 20.95
N TRP A 129 -31.61 3.62 20.57
CA TRP A 129 -30.87 3.25 19.36
C TRP A 129 -31.84 3.00 18.20
N GLU A 130 -31.44 3.44 17.02
CA GLU A 130 -32.21 3.25 15.80
C GLU A 130 -31.59 2.14 14.95
N ALA A 131 -32.39 1.14 14.58
CA ALA A 131 -31.95 0.05 13.71
C ALA A 131 -31.83 0.50 12.25
N ARG A 132 -30.86 -0.09 11.55
CA ARG A 132 -30.62 0.02 10.11
C ARG A 132 -30.30 -1.38 9.54
N PRO A 133 -30.36 -1.59 8.22
CA PRO A 133 -29.95 -2.84 7.58
C PRO A 133 -28.50 -3.26 7.93
N ALA A 134 -28.19 -4.53 7.68
CA ALA A 134 -26.88 -5.13 7.97
C ALA A 134 -26.46 -5.08 9.46
N GLY A 135 -27.45 -5.04 10.36
CA GLY A 135 -27.24 -5.06 11.81
C GLY A 135 -26.68 -3.75 12.38
N ILE A 136 -26.74 -2.65 11.64
CA ILE A 136 -26.26 -1.35 12.10
C ILE A 136 -27.27 -0.76 13.11
N TRP A 137 -26.75 -0.24 14.21
CA TRP A 137 -27.49 0.52 15.21
C TRP A 137 -26.86 1.90 15.36
N LEU A 138 -27.68 2.95 15.22
CA LEU A 138 -27.25 4.34 15.35
C LEU A 138 -27.76 4.92 16.66
N LEU A 139 -26.88 5.54 17.43
CA LEU A 139 -27.26 6.44 18.51
C LEU A 139 -27.18 7.87 17.99
N ARG A 140 -28.34 8.52 17.92
CA ARG A 140 -28.46 9.90 17.43
C ARG A 140 -28.91 10.83 18.55
N THR A 141 -28.47 12.06 18.47
CA THR A 141 -28.86 13.11 19.41
C THR A 141 -28.96 14.45 18.69
N ASP A 142 -29.79 15.34 19.23
CA ASP A 142 -29.88 16.70 18.74
C ASP A 142 -28.58 17.47 19.02
N ARG A 143 -28.22 18.39 18.12
CA ARG A 143 -27.00 19.20 18.22
C ARG A 143 -26.83 19.88 19.59
N SER A 144 -27.92 20.33 20.20
CA SER A 144 -27.90 21.01 21.51
C SER A 144 -27.37 20.14 22.65
N HIS A 145 -27.31 18.82 22.48
CA HIS A 145 -26.92 17.84 23.50
C HIS A 145 -25.55 17.20 23.23
N THR A 146 -24.86 17.55 22.13
CA THR A 146 -23.58 16.89 21.80
C THR A 146 -22.49 17.25 22.80
N GLY A 147 -22.43 18.50 23.30
CA GLY A 147 -21.57 19.00 24.39
C GLY A 147 -20.05 18.87 24.20
N ASP A 148 -19.62 17.91 23.39
CA ASP A 148 -18.27 17.47 23.11
C ASP A 148 -18.18 17.07 21.61
N PRO A 149 -17.54 17.88 20.76
CA PRO A 149 -17.36 17.60 19.34
C PRO A 149 -16.61 16.28 19.06
N GLN A 150 -15.83 15.75 20.01
CA GLN A 150 -15.10 14.49 19.85
C GLN A 150 -16.00 13.26 19.93
N LYS A 151 -17.28 13.42 20.29
CA LYS A 151 -18.25 12.32 20.30
C LYS A 151 -18.97 12.15 18.97
N VAL A 152 -19.01 13.19 18.13
CA VAL A 152 -19.75 13.15 16.86
C VAL A 152 -18.97 12.37 15.80
N ILE A 153 -19.66 11.48 15.09
CA ILE A 153 -19.10 10.77 13.94
C ILE A 153 -19.07 11.74 12.75
N THR A 154 -17.88 11.98 12.20
CA THR A 154 -17.67 12.92 11.09
C THR A 154 -17.38 12.22 9.77
N SER A 155 -17.04 10.93 9.80
CA SER A 155 -16.81 10.15 8.60
C SER A 155 -16.96 8.66 8.83
N LEU A 156 -17.16 7.93 7.74
CA LEU A 156 -17.26 6.49 7.66
C LEU A 156 -16.56 6.00 6.41
N ASP A 157 -16.02 4.79 6.49
CA ASP A 157 -15.41 4.02 5.43
C ASP A 157 -15.65 2.52 5.68
N VAL A 158 -15.34 1.68 4.71
CA VAL A 158 -15.43 0.21 4.81
C VAL A 158 -14.07 -0.41 4.59
N LEU A 159 -13.67 -1.31 5.50
CA LEU A 159 -12.48 -2.15 5.39
C LEU A 159 -12.89 -3.61 5.53
N PHE A 160 -12.02 -4.55 5.14
CA PHE A 160 -12.40 -5.95 5.01
C PHE A 160 -11.48 -6.91 5.77
N GLY A 161 -12.07 -7.97 6.32
CA GLY A 161 -11.34 -9.04 7.01
C GLY A 161 -11.17 -8.81 8.51
N ALA A 162 -10.88 -9.89 9.24
CA ALA A 162 -10.70 -9.86 10.69
C ALA A 162 -9.45 -9.08 11.14
N ASP A 163 -8.47 -8.96 10.26
CA ASP A 163 -7.21 -8.24 10.44
C ASP A 163 -7.25 -6.78 9.93
N ALA A 164 -8.43 -6.28 9.57
CA ALA A 164 -8.58 -4.89 9.13
C ALA A 164 -8.09 -3.90 10.18
N ALA A 165 -7.19 -3.00 9.77
CA ALA A 165 -6.69 -1.91 10.59
C ALA A 165 -6.87 -0.58 9.87
N ASP A 166 -6.95 0.52 10.62
CA ASP A 166 -7.06 1.86 10.07
C ASP A 166 -5.98 2.78 10.66
N PRO A 167 -4.93 3.11 9.89
CA PRO A 167 -3.82 3.94 10.34
C PRO A 167 -4.19 5.42 10.43
N ARG A 168 -5.37 5.82 9.94
CA ARG A 168 -5.77 7.21 9.90
C ARG A 168 -6.03 7.71 11.32
N THR A 169 -5.37 8.79 11.71
CA THR A 169 -5.55 9.39 13.05
C THR A 169 -7.02 9.71 13.33
N GLY A 170 -7.54 9.22 14.45
CA GLY A 170 -8.93 9.44 14.88
C GLY A 170 -9.96 8.51 14.23
N TRP A 171 -9.51 7.54 13.43
CA TRP A 171 -10.35 6.48 12.90
C TRP A 171 -10.29 5.22 13.78
N GLU A 172 -11.38 4.46 13.76
CA GLU A 172 -11.58 3.25 14.54
C GLU A 172 -12.36 2.23 13.70
N VAL A 173 -11.76 1.05 13.48
CA VAL A 173 -12.43 -0.10 12.86
C VAL A 173 -13.33 -0.76 13.89
N LYS A 174 -14.57 -1.10 13.51
CA LYS A 174 -15.50 -1.81 14.39
C LYS A 174 -15.22 -3.31 14.45
N ASP A 175 -15.22 -3.83 15.68
CA ASP A 175 -14.91 -5.23 15.99
C ASP A 175 -15.93 -6.24 15.45
N THR A 176 -17.18 -5.82 15.23
CA THR A 176 -18.22 -6.68 14.67
C THR A 176 -18.42 -6.31 13.19
N PRO A 177 -18.25 -7.26 12.25
CA PRO A 177 -18.52 -7.00 10.84
C PRO A 177 -20.02 -6.81 10.60
N LEU A 178 -20.36 -6.13 9.51
CA LEU A 178 -21.72 -5.98 9.02
C LEU A 178 -22.39 -7.34 8.88
N LEU A 179 -23.64 -7.44 9.33
CA LEU A 179 -24.41 -8.68 9.31
C LEU A 179 -24.96 -8.93 7.91
N LEU A 180 -24.09 -9.43 7.04
CA LEU A 180 -24.33 -9.72 5.64
C LEU A 180 -24.29 -11.23 5.39
N ASP A 181 -25.01 -11.70 4.37
CA ASP A 181 -25.02 -13.11 3.96
C ASP A 181 -23.82 -13.41 3.04
N THR A 182 -22.61 -13.26 3.57
CA THR A 182 -21.36 -13.53 2.86
C THR A 182 -20.28 -14.02 3.83
N LYS A 183 -19.25 -14.69 3.29
CA LYS A 183 -18.04 -15.04 4.05
C LYS A 183 -17.09 -13.86 4.23
N ASN A 184 -17.23 -12.81 3.41
CA ASN A 184 -16.37 -11.64 3.47
C ASN A 184 -16.78 -10.75 4.63
N GLU A 185 -15.85 -10.47 5.54
CA GLU A 185 -16.11 -9.62 6.70
C GLU A 185 -15.96 -8.14 6.34
N ALA A 186 -17.04 -7.51 5.87
CA ALA A 186 -17.07 -6.06 5.69
C ALA A 186 -17.23 -5.37 7.05
N ARG A 187 -16.28 -4.51 7.42
CA ARG A 187 -16.23 -3.78 8.70
C ARG A 187 -16.33 -2.29 8.46
N LEU A 188 -17.10 -1.60 9.29
CA LEU A 188 -17.15 -0.14 9.28
C LEU A 188 -15.93 0.42 10.00
N SER A 189 -15.26 1.37 9.38
CA SER A 189 -14.30 2.26 10.05
C SER A 189 -14.93 3.64 10.21
N ILE A 190 -14.88 4.20 11.42
CA ILE A 190 -15.52 5.48 11.73
C ILE A 190 -14.47 6.50 12.17
N ARG A 191 -14.66 7.78 11.84
CA ARG A 191 -13.90 8.89 12.42
C ARG A 191 -14.76 9.68 13.37
N ARG A 192 -14.21 10.02 14.53
CA ARG A 192 -14.82 10.94 15.48
C ARG A 192 -14.11 12.28 15.50
N GLY A 193 -14.88 13.35 15.68
CA GLY A 193 -14.35 14.70 15.78
C GLY A 193 -13.71 15.21 14.47
N PRO A 194 -13.08 16.39 14.51
CA PRO A 194 -12.45 16.99 13.35
C PRO A 194 -11.23 16.17 12.88
N PRO A 195 -10.89 16.21 11.58
CA PRO A 195 -9.71 15.52 11.07
C PRO A 195 -8.45 16.03 11.77
N ALA A 196 -7.67 15.11 12.34
CA ALA A 196 -6.42 15.47 13.00
C ALA A 196 -5.38 15.92 11.97
N LYS A 197 -4.53 16.89 12.37
CA LYS A 197 -3.41 17.31 11.54
C LYS A 197 -2.36 16.21 11.49
N LEU A 198 -1.99 15.80 10.29
CA LEU A 198 -0.92 14.84 10.06
C LEU A 198 0.44 15.48 10.32
N GLU A 199 1.18 14.94 11.28
CA GLU A 199 2.58 15.30 11.50
C GLU A 199 3.50 14.43 10.65
N ARG A 200 4.50 15.04 10.01
CA ARG A 200 5.50 14.37 9.17
C ARG A 200 6.90 14.82 9.56
N PRO A 201 7.43 14.40 10.71
CA PRO A 201 8.77 14.77 11.10
C PRO A 201 9.75 14.14 10.09
N PRO A 202 10.71 14.90 9.54
CA PRO A 202 11.76 14.32 8.71
C PRO A 202 12.59 13.35 9.57
N PRO A 203 13.17 12.29 8.97
CA PRO A 203 14.08 11.42 9.68
C PRO A 203 15.26 12.23 10.17
N ARG A 204 15.77 11.89 11.35
CA ARG A 204 16.90 12.58 11.95
C ARG A 204 17.98 11.58 12.27
N ILE A 205 19.22 11.97 12.01
CA ILE A 205 20.38 11.26 12.51
C ILE A 205 20.36 11.36 14.04
N ARG A 206 20.62 10.24 14.71
CA ARG A 206 20.65 10.17 16.17
C ARG A 206 21.82 11.00 16.71
N LYS A 207 21.79 11.32 18.01
CA LYS A 207 22.84 12.12 18.68
C LYS A 207 24.21 11.44 18.68
N ASP A 208 24.25 10.11 18.59
CA ASP A 208 25.47 9.31 18.48
C ASP A 208 26.03 9.25 17.05
N GLY A 209 25.40 9.91 16.08
CA GLY A 209 25.79 9.90 14.67
C GLY A 209 25.37 8.63 13.94
N ARG A 210 24.49 7.80 14.51
CA ARG A 210 24.00 6.58 13.86
C ARG A 210 22.65 6.79 13.18
N PHE A 211 22.40 6.01 12.14
CA PHE A 211 21.13 5.94 11.42
C PHE A 211 20.91 4.51 10.94
N LYS A 212 19.76 3.91 11.24
CA LYS A 212 19.44 2.53 10.89
C LYS A 212 18.26 2.49 9.94
N ILE A 213 18.44 1.81 8.81
CA ILE A 213 17.40 1.53 7.83
C ILE A 213 17.03 0.05 7.95
N MET A 214 15.74 -0.23 8.10
CA MET A 214 15.18 -1.56 7.87
C MET A 214 14.62 -1.62 6.45
N GLN A 215 14.93 -2.66 5.70
CA GLN A 215 14.35 -2.93 4.39
C GLN A 215 13.54 -4.23 4.46
N ALA A 216 12.26 -4.14 4.10
CA ALA A 216 11.39 -5.29 3.89
C ALA A 216 10.83 -5.25 2.47
N SER A 217 10.53 -6.41 1.92
CA SER A 217 10.11 -6.56 0.52
C SER A 217 9.19 -7.76 0.37
N ASP A 218 8.38 -7.76 -0.69
CA ASP A 218 7.60 -8.91 -1.12
C ASP A 218 6.70 -9.42 0.01
N LEU A 219 5.91 -8.50 0.59
CA LEU A 219 5.01 -8.80 1.71
C LEU A 219 3.76 -9.54 1.24
N HIS A 220 3.28 -9.22 0.04
CA HIS A 220 2.10 -9.82 -0.60
C HIS A 220 0.87 -9.85 0.33
N LEU A 221 0.56 -8.71 0.96
CA LEU A 221 -0.61 -8.58 1.81
C LEU A 221 -1.90 -8.66 0.98
N SER A 222 -2.90 -9.33 1.53
CA SER A 222 -4.19 -9.61 0.91
C SER A 222 -5.30 -8.73 1.48
N THR A 223 -6.50 -8.79 0.89
CA THR A 223 -7.71 -8.37 1.61
C THR A 223 -8.10 -9.50 2.57
N GLY A 224 -8.08 -9.23 3.87
CA GLY A 224 -8.21 -10.27 4.89
C GLY A 224 -6.89 -10.98 5.21
N LEU A 225 -7.00 -12.15 5.84
CA LEU A 225 -5.91 -12.88 6.50
C LEU A 225 -4.83 -13.45 5.56
N GLY A 226 -5.12 -13.55 4.27
CA GLY A 226 -4.24 -14.16 3.28
C GLY A 226 -4.00 -15.66 3.51
N LYS A 227 -3.36 -16.32 2.54
CA LYS A 227 -2.99 -17.75 2.62
C LYS A 227 -1.48 -17.88 2.59
N CYS A 228 -0.90 -18.57 3.57
CA CYS A 228 0.53 -18.83 3.56
C CYS A 228 0.97 -19.65 2.34
N ARG A 229 2.11 -19.28 1.77
CA ARG A 229 2.82 -20.03 0.74
C ARG A 229 4.16 -20.50 1.29
N GLU A 230 4.32 -21.83 1.27
CA GLU A 230 5.50 -22.58 1.72
C GLU A 230 6.11 -22.09 3.06
N PRO A 231 5.32 -22.05 4.15
CA PRO A 231 5.84 -21.61 5.43
C PRO A 231 6.91 -22.56 5.98
N ILE A 232 7.95 -21.98 6.60
CA ILE A 232 8.94 -22.72 7.39
C ILE A 232 8.73 -22.38 8.88
N PRO A 233 8.68 -23.37 9.80
CA PRO A 233 8.69 -24.81 9.54
C PRO A 233 7.41 -25.22 8.80
N HIS A 234 7.49 -26.32 8.04
CA HIS A 234 6.32 -26.88 7.37
C HIS A 234 5.24 -27.20 8.41
N LEU A 235 4.04 -26.74 8.15
CA LEU A 235 2.90 -26.96 9.03
C LEU A 235 2.22 -28.27 8.64
N LYS A 236 1.77 -29.04 9.63
CA LYS A 236 0.97 -30.26 9.39
C LYS A 236 -0.36 -29.95 8.71
N ASP A 237 -0.88 -28.76 8.98
CA ASP A 237 -2.15 -28.25 8.45
C ASP A 237 -1.96 -26.79 8.06
N GLU A 238 -1.59 -26.55 6.80
CA GLU A 238 -1.36 -25.21 6.26
C GLU A 238 -2.63 -24.35 6.20
N SER A 239 -3.83 -24.96 6.29
CA SER A 239 -5.10 -24.21 6.29
C SER A 239 -5.28 -23.32 7.52
N LYS A 240 -4.49 -23.56 8.57
CA LYS A 240 -4.44 -22.77 9.81
C LYS A 240 -3.42 -21.65 9.77
N CYS A 241 -2.74 -21.45 8.64
CA CYS A 241 -1.71 -20.41 8.50
C CYS A 241 -2.29 -19.19 7.80
N GLU A 242 -2.38 -18.11 8.56
CA GLU A 242 -2.80 -16.79 8.09
C GLU A 242 -1.55 -16.00 7.69
N ALA A 243 -1.43 -15.69 6.40
CA ALA A 243 -0.20 -15.09 5.84
C ALA A 243 0.04 -13.67 6.37
N ASP A 244 -1.00 -12.85 6.36
CA ASP A 244 -0.90 -11.43 6.66
C ASP A 244 -0.57 -11.20 8.14
N PRO A 245 -1.29 -11.80 9.12
CA PRO A 245 -0.93 -11.70 10.53
C PRO A 245 0.50 -12.16 10.83
N ARG A 246 0.92 -13.30 10.28
CA ARG A 246 2.28 -13.83 10.51
C ARG A 246 3.37 -12.93 9.91
N THR A 247 3.12 -12.38 8.72
CA THR A 247 4.03 -11.42 8.08
C THR A 247 4.14 -10.15 8.92
N LEU A 248 3.01 -9.59 9.35
CA LEU A 248 2.98 -8.36 10.14
C LEU A 248 3.60 -8.59 11.52
N GLU A 249 3.31 -9.68 12.23
CA GLU A 249 3.94 -10.03 13.50
C GLU A 249 5.47 -10.09 13.38
N PHE A 250 5.98 -10.68 12.29
CA PHE A 250 7.41 -10.69 12.03
C PHE A 250 7.96 -9.27 11.86
N LEU A 251 7.33 -8.42 11.04
CA LEU A 251 7.76 -7.03 10.85
C LEU A 251 7.68 -6.24 12.15
N GLU A 252 6.60 -6.36 12.90
CA GLU A 252 6.38 -5.70 14.19
C GLU A 252 7.49 -6.03 15.18
N ARG A 253 7.82 -7.32 15.33
CA ARG A 253 8.95 -7.76 16.15
C ARG A 253 10.26 -7.11 15.71
N MET A 254 10.52 -7.04 14.40
CA MET A 254 11.71 -6.39 13.87
C MET A 254 11.75 -4.89 14.17
N LEU A 255 10.62 -4.19 14.06
CA LEU A 255 10.52 -2.78 14.40
C LEU A 255 10.79 -2.54 15.90
N ASP A 256 10.28 -3.41 16.76
CA ASP A 256 10.39 -3.26 18.22
C ASP A 256 11.77 -3.64 18.76
N GLU A 257 12.39 -4.68 18.21
CA GLU A 257 13.73 -5.14 18.61
C GLU A 257 14.85 -4.27 18.01
N GLU A 258 14.79 -3.96 16.72
CA GLU A 258 15.89 -3.28 16.02
C GLU A 258 15.80 -1.76 16.06
N LYS A 259 14.59 -1.21 16.28
CA LYS A 259 14.29 0.23 16.36
C LYS A 259 14.95 1.02 15.22
N PRO A 260 14.57 0.74 13.96
CA PRO A 260 15.10 1.48 12.82
C PRO A 260 14.63 2.94 12.84
N ASP A 261 15.46 3.83 12.29
CA ASP A 261 15.12 5.25 12.12
C ASP A 261 14.33 5.50 10.83
N LEU A 262 14.36 4.55 9.89
CA LEU A 262 13.64 4.56 8.63
C LEU A 262 13.34 3.13 8.18
N VAL A 263 12.13 2.92 7.65
CA VAL A 263 11.78 1.66 6.98
C VAL A 263 11.65 1.89 5.47
N ILE A 264 12.23 1.01 4.67
CA ILE A 264 12.03 0.95 3.22
C ILE A 264 11.23 -0.30 2.90
N ILE A 265 10.09 -0.11 2.23
CA ILE A 265 9.31 -1.18 1.64
C ILE A 265 9.62 -1.21 0.15
N SER A 266 10.37 -2.22 -0.29
CA SER A 266 10.93 -2.28 -1.65
C SER A 266 10.06 -3.06 -2.64
N GLY A 267 8.74 -2.87 -2.60
CA GLY A 267 7.77 -3.39 -3.56
C GLY A 267 7.09 -4.69 -3.16
N ASP A 268 6.00 -4.97 -3.89
CA ASP A 268 5.08 -6.09 -3.70
C ASP A 268 4.56 -6.18 -2.27
N GLN A 269 4.15 -5.03 -1.73
CA GLN A 269 3.50 -5.02 -0.43
C GLN A 269 2.03 -5.48 -0.51
N VAL A 270 1.35 -5.24 -1.62
CA VAL A 270 0.00 -5.72 -1.88
C VAL A 270 0.06 -6.85 -2.91
N ASN A 271 -0.64 -7.95 -2.64
CA ASN A 271 -0.82 -9.03 -3.59
C ASN A 271 -2.11 -8.81 -4.39
N GLY A 272 -2.04 -8.20 -5.57
CA GLY A 272 -3.22 -7.77 -6.32
C GLY A 272 -4.29 -8.86 -6.49
N ASP A 273 -3.89 -10.08 -6.86
CA ASP A 273 -4.80 -11.23 -7.04
C ASP A 273 -5.65 -11.58 -5.80
N THR A 274 -5.10 -11.37 -4.60
CA THR A 274 -5.79 -11.68 -3.33
C THR A 274 -6.18 -10.43 -2.55
N ALA A 275 -6.06 -9.26 -3.16
CA ALA A 275 -6.41 -7.98 -2.58
C ALA A 275 -7.48 -7.23 -3.41
N PRO A 276 -8.72 -7.77 -3.51
CA PRO A 276 -9.83 -7.09 -4.19
C PRO A 276 -10.16 -5.71 -3.58
N ASP A 277 -9.77 -5.44 -2.34
CA ASP A 277 -9.67 -4.11 -1.75
C ASP A 277 -8.22 -3.87 -1.28
N ALA A 278 -7.41 -3.27 -2.15
CA ALA A 278 -6.00 -2.96 -1.90
C ALA A 278 -5.81 -1.93 -0.76
N ALA A 279 -6.79 -1.04 -0.55
CA ALA A 279 -6.77 -0.08 0.54
C ALA A 279 -6.67 -0.76 1.92
N THR A 280 -7.43 -1.84 2.13
CA THR A 280 -7.36 -2.66 3.35
C THR A 280 -5.95 -3.21 3.57
N ALA A 281 -5.31 -3.76 2.54
CA ALA A 281 -3.95 -4.28 2.63
C ALA A 281 -2.93 -3.18 2.96
N ILE A 282 -3.03 -2.03 2.27
CA ILE A 282 -2.19 -0.85 2.51
C ILE A 282 -2.33 -0.32 3.93
N PHE A 283 -3.55 -0.27 4.46
CA PHE A 283 -3.83 0.24 5.80
C PHE A 283 -3.26 -0.65 6.90
N LYS A 284 -3.33 -1.98 6.75
CA LYS A 284 -2.65 -2.93 7.64
C LYS A 284 -1.15 -2.67 7.74
N LEU A 285 -0.49 -2.48 6.59
CA LEU A 285 0.93 -2.16 6.55
C LEU A 285 1.24 -0.78 7.15
N ALA A 286 0.46 0.25 6.82
CA ALA A 286 0.72 1.59 7.33
C ALA A 286 0.51 1.67 8.85
N ASP A 287 -0.43 0.89 9.41
CA ASP A 287 -0.78 0.90 10.82
C ASP A 287 0.41 0.55 11.73
N ILE A 288 1.22 -0.46 11.35
CA ILE A 288 2.39 -0.87 12.15
C ILE A 288 3.45 0.24 12.25
N PHE A 289 3.57 1.10 11.23
CA PHE A 289 4.49 2.24 11.23
C PHE A 289 3.92 3.45 11.96
N VAL A 290 2.64 3.74 11.74
CA VAL A 290 1.95 4.89 12.36
C VAL A 290 1.92 4.74 13.88
N LYS A 291 1.54 3.56 14.38
CA LYS A 291 1.53 3.26 15.83
C LYS A 291 2.90 3.47 16.48
N ARG A 292 3.97 3.09 15.79
CA ARG A 292 5.36 3.21 16.25
C ARG A 292 6.00 4.57 15.95
N ARG A 293 5.32 5.42 15.19
CA ARG A 293 5.81 6.73 14.72
C ARG A 293 7.13 6.63 13.94
N ILE A 294 7.32 5.52 13.22
CA ILE A 294 8.52 5.27 12.40
C ILE A 294 8.24 5.80 10.99
N PRO A 295 9.09 6.69 10.43
CA PRO A 295 8.93 7.12 9.05
C PRO A 295 9.27 5.96 8.11
N TYR A 296 8.58 5.88 6.98
CA TYR A 296 8.84 4.87 5.98
C TYR A 296 8.78 5.43 4.56
N ALA A 297 9.37 4.73 3.61
CA ALA A 297 9.21 4.97 2.19
C ALA A 297 8.81 3.67 1.50
N ALA A 298 7.92 3.76 0.51
CA ALA A 298 7.45 2.63 -0.26
C ALA A 298 7.84 2.80 -1.73
N ILE A 299 8.28 1.71 -2.33
CA ILE A 299 8.50 1.53 -3.76
C ILE A 299 7.45 0.53 -4.23
N PHE A 300 6.91 0.70 -5.44
CA PHE A 300 5.95 -0.26 -5.98
C PHE A 300 6.65 -1.34 -6.78
N GLY A 301 6.21 -2.57 -6.56
CA GLY A 301 6.55 -3.72 -7.36
C GLY A 301 5.53 -3.99 -8.45
N ASN A 302 5.59 -5.21 -9.00
CA ASN A 302 4.72 -5.61 -10.09
C ASN A 302 3.30 -5.94 -9.66
N HIS A 303 3.09 -6.41 -8.43
CA HIS A 303 1.78 -6.82 -7.92
C HIS A 303 0.95 -5.67 -7.32
N ASP A 304 1.59 -4.55 -6.99
CA ASP A 304 0.96 -3.47 -6.20
C ASP A 304 -0.17 -2.70 -6.93
N ASP A 305 -0.28 -2.85 -8.25
CA ASP A 305 -1.32 -2.22 -9.07
C ASP A 305 -2.15 -3.19 -9.92
N GLU A 306 -2.16 -4.47 -9.53
CA GLU A 306 -2.98 -5.52 -10.16
C GLU A 306 -4.39 -5.63 -9.54
N GLY A 307 -4.63 -4.99 -8.39
CA GLY A 307 -5.91 -4.97 -7.67
C GLY A 307 -6.86 -3.86 -8.13
N ASN A 308 -7.67 -3.34 -7.20
CA ASN A 308 -8.66 -2.29 -7.48
C ASN A 308 -8.10 -0.85 -7.45
N LEU A 309 -6.81 -0.66 -7.14
CA LEU A 309 -6.14 0.64 -7.09
C LEU A 309 -4.93 0.68 -8.00
N ASP A 310 -4.75 1.79 -8.72
CA ASP A 310 -3.51 2.05 -9.46
C ASP A 310 -2.39 2.58 -8.53
N ARG A 311 -1.16 2.65 -9.05
CA ARG A 311 0.00 3.17 -8.30
C ARG A 311 -0.21 4.59 -7.77
N SER A 312 -0.90 5.46 -8.50
CA SER A 312 -1.12 6.85 -8.07
C SER A 312 -2.11 6.93 -6.90
N GLN A 313 -3.16 6.11 -6.93
CA GLN A 313 -4.15 5.98 -5.87
C GLN A 313 -3.53 5.33 -4.63
N SER A 314 -2.80 4.22 -4.80
CA SER A 314 -2.05 3.56 -3.73
C SER A 314 -1.02 4.50 -3.10
N MET A 315 -0.29 5.30 -3.91
CA MET A 315 0.61 6.35 -3.39
C MET A 315 -0.14 7.37 -2.56
N ALA A 316 -1.30 7.83 -3.02
CA ALA A 316 -2.07 8.86 -2.33
C ALA A 316 -2.62 8.36 -0.98
N LEU A 317 -2.95 7.07 -0.86
CA LEU A 317 -3.26 6.44 0.42
C LEU A 317 -2.03 6.44 1.34
N LEU A 318 -0.90 5.90 0.89
CA LEU A 318 0.34 5.83 1.68
C LEU A 318 0.87 7.21 2.08
N HIS A 319 0.80 8.20 1.17
CA HIS A 319 1.29 9.55 1.36
C HIS A 319 0.71 10.24 2.60
N ASN A 320 -0.48 9.83 3.01
CA ASN A 320 -1.16 10.40 4.15
C ASN A 320 -0.60 9.93 5.50
N TYR A 321 0.36 8.99 5.57
CA TYR A 321 0.74 8.32 6.82
C TYR A 321 2.24 8.36 7.15
N ARG A 322 2.82 9.56 7.33
CA ARG A 322 4.25 9.74 7.71
C ARG A 322 5.26 9.16 6.71
N THR A 323 4.86 8.93 5.46
CA THR A 323 5.78 8.54 4.39
C THR A 323 6.69 9.68 3.96
N LEU A 324 7.94 9.37 3.65
CA LEU A 324 8.82 10.28 2.92
C LEU A 324 8.51 10.14 1.44
N TYR A 325 8.15 11.25 0.81
CA TYR A 325 7.79 11.26 -0.59
C TYR A 325 8.42 12.42 -1.33
N GLN A 326 8.88 12.13 -2.54
CA GLN A 326 9.12 13.11 -3.56
C GLN A 326 8.61 12.54 -4.88
N SER A 327 7.67 13.23 -5.53
CA SER A 327 7.07 12.75 -6.77
C SER A 327 8.08 12.57 -7.89
N TRP A 328 7.91 11.48 -8.63
CA TRP A 328 8.47 11.30 -9.96
C TRP A 328 7.51 11.94 -10.99
N PRO A 329 8.00 12.64 -12.03
CA PRO A 329 7.13 13.27 -13.02
C PRO A 329 6.22 12.25 -13.71
N SER A 330 4.94 12.59 -13.85
CA SER A 330 3.85 11.78 -14.44
C SER A 330 4.03 11.41 -15.92
N ARG A 331 5.10 11.86 -16.59
CA ARG A 331 5.43 11.44 -17.97
C ARG A 331 6.08 10.06 -18.05
N CYS A 332 6.52 9.48 -16.94
CA CYS A 332 6.85 8.05 -16.88
C CYS A 332 5.56 7.25 -16.81
N ARG A 333 4.98 6.95 -17.97
CA ARG A 333 3.89 5.98 -18.08
C ARG A 333 4.50 4.59 -17.87
N TRP A 334 4.59 4.17 -16.61
CA TRP A 334 4.99 2.82 -16.20
C TRP A 334 4.01 1.80 -16.80
N ARG A 335 4.30 1.31 -18.00
CA ARG A 335 3.66 0.11 -18.55
C ARG A 335 4.70 -1.01 -18.45
N GLY A 336 4.68 -1.73 -17.34
CA GLY A 336 5.47 -2.94 -17.15
C GLY A 336 6.89 -2.71 -16.64
N HIS A 337 7.08 -2.97 -15.34
CA HIS A 337 8.13 -3.80 -14.73
C HIS A 337 9.63 -3.66 -15.10
N TYR A 338 10.11 -2.67 -15.85
CA TYR A 338 11.55 -2.59 -16.16
C TYR A 338 12.12 -1.18 -16.13
N ILE A 339 13.37 -1.07 -15.65
CA ILE A 339 14.17 0.16 -15.71
C ILE A 339 14.63 0.36 -17.15
N VAL A 340 14.11 1.39 -17.78
CA VAL A 340 14.39 1.76 -19.18
C VAL A 340 15.30 2.98 -19.25
N GLU A 341 15.89 3.26 -20.42
CA GLU A 341 16.79 4.41 -20.61
C GLU A 341 16.18 5.75 -20.16
N SER A 342 14.85 5.91 -20.26
CA SER A 342 14.16 7.11 -19.78
C SER A 342 14.24 7.32 -18.27
N ASP A 343 14.46 6.27 -17.48
CA ASP A 343 14.61 6.38 -16.03
C ASP A 343 15.98 6.97 -15.67
N ILE A 344 17.02 6.65 -16.45
CA ILE A 344 18.36 7.27 -16.35
C ILE A 344 18.26 8.76 -16.68
N LEU A 345 17.50 9.12 -17.71
CA LEU A 345 17.27 10.51 -18.12
C LEU A 345 16.54 11.36 -17.05
N ILE A 346 15.97 10.76 -16.01
CA ILE A 346 15.36 11.47 -14.87
C ILE A 346 16.27 11.47 -13.64
N LEU A 347 17.01 10.38 -13.42
CA LEU A 347 17.97 10.25 -12.33
C LEU A 347 19.03 11.37 -12.40
N THR A 348 19.70 11.52 -13.54
CA THR A 348 20.82 12.46 -13.71
C THR A 348 20.39 13.92 -13.51
N PRO A 349 19.34 14.46 -14.17
CA PRO A 349 18.91 15.85 -13.93
C PRO A 349 18.37 16.11 -12.53
N ARG A 350 17.88 15.08 -11.81
CA ARG A 350 17.45 15.23 -10.42
C ARG A 350 18.64 15.24 -9.46
N SER A 351 19.64 14.40 -9.70
CA SER A 351 20.92 14.50 -9.00
C SER A 351 21.58 15.86 -9.21
N GLU A 352 21.59 16.38 -10.44
CA GLU A 352 22.09 17.73 -10.77
C GLU A 352 21.40 18.84 -9.95
N ARG A 353 20.08 18.75 -9.75
CA ARG A 353 19.35 19.70 -8.88
C ARG A 353 19.78 19.62 -7.43
N LEU A 354 20.22 18.45 -6.96
CA LEU A 354 20.74 18.24 -5.61
C LEU A 354 22.22 18.60 -5.50
N GLN A 355 22.97 18.68 -6.60
CA GLN A 355 24.41 18.97 -6.58
C GLN A 355 24.76 20.29 -5.90
N LYS A 356 23.89 21.31 -5.93
CA LYS A 356 24.14 22.56 -5.19
C LYS A 356 24.14 22.29 -3.69
N SER A 357 23.09 21.65 -3.17
CA SER A 357 23.01 21.25 -1.76
C SER A 357 24.10 20.25 -1.36
N HIS A 358 24.47 19.34 -2.26
CA HIS A 358 25.57 18.40 -2.04
C HIS A 358 26.92 19.12 -1.95
N ARG A 359 27.17 20.15 -2.77
CA ARG A 359 28.39 20.98 -2.70
C ARG A 359 28.47 21.84 -1.44
N GLU A 360 27.33 22.27 -0.91
CA GLU A 360 27.26 23.02 0.34
C GLU A 360 27.45 22.12 1.58
N TYR A 361 27.16 20.82 1.45
CA TYR A 361 27.42 19.82 2.48
C TYR A 361 28.92 19.49 2.56
N ARG A 362 29.51 19.70 3.72
CA ARG A 362 30.97 19.59 3.93
C ARG A 362 31.44 18.21 4.39
N TYR A 363 30.54 17.25 4.55
CA TYR A 363 30.88 15.89 4.98
C TYR A 363 30.74 14.89 3.82
N ILE A 364 31.07 13.63 4.10
CA ILE A 364 31.08 12.55 3.12
C ILE A 364 29.64 12.15 2.77
N HIS A 365 29.30 12.19 1.48
CA HIS A 365 28.00 11.71 0.98
C HIS A 365 28.01 10.19 0.80
N MET A 366 26.99 9.52 1.33
CA MET A 366 26.72 8.10 1.08
C MET A 366 25.32 7.99 0.45
N ASN A 367 25.27 7.82 -0.86
CA ASN A 367 24.01 7.70 -1.57
C ASN A 367 23.59 6.23 -1.63
N LEU A 368 22.36 5.94 -1.21
CA LEU A 368 21.76 4.61 -1.28
C LEU A 368 20.56 4.65 -2.23
N ALA A 369 20.42 3.61 -3.04
CA ALA A 369 19.26 3.43 -3.91
C ALA A 369 18.47 2.19 -3.50
N PHE A 370 17.15 2.27 -3.63
CA PHE A 370 16.25 1.16 -3.40
C PHE A 370 15.34 1.03 -4.61
N ILE A 371 15.22 -0.18 -5.13
CA ILE A 371 14.40 -0.52 -6.30
C ILE A 371 13.60 -1.77 -5.97
N HIS A 372 12.63 -2.15 -6.80
CA HIS A 372 11.97 -3.43 -6.65
C HIS A 372 12.64 -4.50 -7.51
N ILE A 373 12.76 -4.25 -8.81
CA ILE A 373 13.21 -5.25 -9.79
C ILE A 373 14.73 -5.17 -9.96
N PRO A 374 15.47 -6.28 -9.83
CA PRO A 374 16.91 -6.30 -10.05
C PRO A 374 17.25 -5.95 -11.50
N PHE A 375 18.43 -5.36 -11.72
CA PHE A 375 18.98 -5.09 -13.05
C PHE A 375 19.95 -6.19 -13.49
N PRO A 376 20.34 -6.29 -14.78
CA PRO A 376 20.97 -7.48 -15.34
C PRO A 376 22.24 -7.96 -14.62
N GLU A 377 23.04 -7.04 -14.08
CA GLU A 377 24.29 -7.31 -13.37
C GLU A 377 24.11 -8.17 -12.12
N TYR A 378 22.91 -8.24 -11.53
CA TYR A 378 22.59 -9.20 -10.46
C TYR A 378 22.76 -10.67 -10.91
N ARG A 379 22.86 -10.95 -12.20
CA ARG A 379 23.11 -12.30 -12.73
C ARG A 379 24.58 -12.72 -12.78
N ASP A 380 25.51 -11.82 -12.51
CA ASP A 380 26.92 -12.13 -12.66
C ASP A 380 27.44 -13.05 -11.56
N ARG A 381 27.44 -14.35 -11.83
CA ARG A 381 27.95 -15.38 -10.90
C ARG A 381 29.46 -15.32 -10.68
N ASN A 382 30.21 -14.56 -11.48
CA ASN A 382 31.65 -14.40 -11.29
C ASN A 382 31.97 -13.31 -10.25
N SER A 383 31.01 -12.43 -9.97
CA SER A 383 31.16 -11.41 -8.94
C SER A 383 31.11 -12.03 -7.54
N ALA A 384 31.91 -11.49 -6.63
CA ALA A 384 31.87 -11.91 -5.23
C ALA A 384 30.49 -11.58 -4.65
N PHE A 385 29.83 -12.57 -4.07
CA PHE A 385 28.54 -12.40 -3.40
C PHE A 385 28.52 -13.12 -2.05
N TYR A 386 27.69 -12.61 -1.15
CA TYR A 386 27.55 -13.11 0.22
C TYR A 386 26.07 -13.22 0.57
N GLY A 387 25.66 -14.41 1.02
CA GLY A 387 24.26 -14.77 1.25
C GLY A 387 23.80 -15.89 0.32
N ASN A 388 22.50 -16.08 0.21
CA ASN A 388 21.91 -17.21 -0.50
C ASN A 388 21.39 -16.77 -1.87
N TRP A 389 21.93 -17.42 -2.90
CA TRP A 389 21.40 -17.40 -4.25
C TRP A 389 20.58 -18.67 -4.47
N THR A 390 19.30 -18.61 -4.13
CA THR A 390 18.42 -19.79 -4.08
C THR A 390 17.54 -19.92 -5.33
N GLU A 391 17.42 -18.86 -6.12
CA GLU A 391 16.68 -18.88 -7.38
C GLU A 391 17.38 -18.09 -8.50
N PRO A 392 17.14 -18.40 -9.78
CA PRO A 392 17.62 -17.58 -10.88
C PRO A 392 17.08 -16.15 -10.77
N SER A 393 17.95 -15.14 -10.88
CA SER A 393 17.50 -13.75 -10.88
C SER A 393 16.62 -13.46 -12.10
N THR A 394 15.48 -12.81 -11.86
CA THR A 394 14.47 -12.47 -12.87
C THR A 394 14.72 -11.13 -13.56
N ALA A 395 15.86 -10.47 -13.30
CA ALA A 395 16.26 -9.20 -13.92
C ALA A 395 15.94 -9.08 -15.44
N PRO A 396 15.79 -7.90 -16.04
CA PRO A 396 15.66 -7.84 -17.50
C PRO A 396 16.88 -8.44 -18.21
N ARG A 397 16.72 -8.98 -19.42
CA ARG A 397 17.87 -9.36 -20.27
C ARG A 397 18.53 -8.15 -20.91
N PHE A 398 17.74 -7.10 -21.14
CA PHE A 398 18.21 -5.83 -21.68
C PHE A 398 18.97 -5.06 -20.60
N ASN A 399 20.19 -4.61 -20.92
CA ASN A 399 20.97 -3.73 -20.05
C ASN A 399 20.81 -2.28 -20.50
N SER A 400 20.19 -1.47 -19.66
CA SER A 400 19.96 -0.04 -19.90
C SER A 400 21.16 0.84 -19.53
N GLY A 401 22.21 0.29 -18.91
CA GLY A 401 23.31 1.06 -18.32
C GLY A 401 22.98 1.64 -16.94
N PHE A 402 21.89 1.19 -16.31
CA PHE A 402 21.43 1.75 -15.03
C PHE A 402 22.46 1.61 -13.91
N ARG A 403 23.19 0.50 -13.88
CA ARG A 403 24.29 0.26 -12.93
C ARG A 403 25.36 1.35 -13.03
N ASP A 404 25.78 1.71 -14.24
CA ASP A 404 26.80 2.73 -14.46
C ASP A 404 26.29 4.12 -14.11
N ALA A 405 25.02 4.41 -14.40
CA ALA A 405 24.36 5.65 -13.97
C ALA A 405 24.38 5.79 -12.43
N LEU A 406 24.04 4.74 -11.69
CA LEU A 406 24.11 4.76 -10.22
C LEU A 406 25.54 5.06 -9.72
N VAL A 407 26.56 4.40 -10.29
CA VAL A 407 27.96 4.64 -9.92
C VAL A 407 28.39 6.07 -10.25
N SER A 408 27.98 6.63 -11.39
CA SER A 408 28.30 8.02 -11.76
C SER A 408 27.69 9.04 -10.80
N GLU A 409 26.58 8.69 -10.14
CA GLU A 409 25.91 9.52 -9.14
C GLU A 409 26.38 9.21 -7.70
N ASN A 410 27.53 8.55 -7.56
CA ASN A 410 28.15 8.19 -6.28
C ASN A 410 27.24 7.35 -5.37
N VAL A 411 26.38 6.51 -5.96
CA VAL A 411 25.59 5.51 -5.23
C VAL A 411 26.53 4.38 -4.82
N VAL A 412 26.58 4.12 -3.51
CA VAL A 412 27.49 3.12 -2.92
C VAL A 412 26.79 1.78 -2.67
N VAL A 413 25.46 1.81 -2.53
CA VAL A 413 24.62 0.61 -2.34
C VAL A 413 23.33 0.79 -3.11
N VAL A 414 22.93 -0.25 -3.83
CA VAL A 414 21.57 -0.42 -4.35
C VAL A 414 20.98 -1.71 -3.81
N SER A 415 19.72 -1.68 -3.39
CA SER A 415 19.03 -2.85 -2.86
C SER A 415 17.67 -3.07 -3.52
N CYS A 416 17.30 -4.33 -3.75
CA CYS A 416 16.09 -4.73 -4.45
C CYS A 416 15.27 -5.83 -3.73
N GLY A 417 14.08 -6.10 -4.27
CA GLY A 417 13.17 -7.18 -3.89
C GLY A 417 12.97 -8.17 -5.03
N HIS A 418 11.72 -8.54 -5.29
CA HIS A 418 11.19 -9.24 -6.48
C HIS A 418 11.58 -10.72 -6.62
N ASP A 419 12.85 -11.07 -6.40
CA ASP A 419 13.28 -12.47 -6.26
C ASP A 419 13.19 -12.86 -4.78
N HIS A 420 12.10 -13.53 -4.41
CA HIS A 420 11.70 -13.69 -3.01
C HIS A 420 12.69 -14.49 -2.17
N VAL A 421 13.39 -15.45 -2.77
CA VAL A 421 14.28 -16.37 -2.05
C VAL A 421 15.77 -16.06 -2.24
N ASN A 422 16.08 -15.00 -2.99
CA ASN A 422 17.41 -14.42 -3.04
C ASN A 422 17.59 -13.41 -1.91
N ASP A 423 18.74 -13.46 -1.23
CA ASP A 423 19.06 -12.53 -0.14
C ASP A 423 20.56 -12.19 -0.07
N TYR A 424 21.26 -12.40 -1.18
CA TYR A 424 22.68 -12.10 -1.27
C TYR A 424 22.93 -10.60 -1.50
N CYS A 425 24.13 -10.16 -1.14
CA CYS A 425 24.74 -8.94 -1.64
C CYS A 425 25.89 -9.30 -2.56
N MET A 426 25.92 -8.70 -3.74
CA MET A 426 26.93 -8.88 -4.77
C MET A 426 27.75 -7.60 -4.93
N LEU A 427 29.07 -7.76 -4.99
CA LEU A 427 29.99 -6.66 -5.19
C LEU A 427 30.28 -6.45 -6.68
N SER A 428 29.78 -5.34 -7.22
CA SER A 428 30.17 -4.88 -8.55
C SER A 428 31.50 -4.14 -8.49
N ARG A 429 32.35 -4.40 -9.50
CA ARG A 429 33.64 -3.75 -9.68
C ARG A 429 33.67 -2.88 -10.92
N ASN A 430 34.56 -1.89 -10.95
CA ASN A 430 34.85 -1.12 -12.15
C ASN A 430 35.86 -1.84 -13.07
N GLU A 431 36.20 -1.21 -14.20
CA GLU A 431 37.15 -1.72 -15.18
C GLU A 431 38.56 -2.02 -14.61
N TYR A 432 38.93 -1.38 -13.49
CA TYR A 432 40.19 -1.60 -12.78
C TYR A 432 40.09 -2.64 -11.67
N SER A 433 39.02 -3.44 -11.67
CA SER A 433 38.69 -4.42 -10.63
C SER A 433 38.56 -3.84 -9.23
N GLN A 434 38.31 -2.53 -9.10
CA GLN A 434 38.07 -1.89 -7.81
C GLN A 434 36.60 -1.97 -7.43
N PRO A 435 36.27 -2.20 -6.14
CA PRO A 435 34.90 -2.15 -5.64
C PRO A 435 34.21 -0.83 -5.99
N SER A 436 32.99 -0.88 -6.54
CA SER A 436 32.29 0.34 -6.98
C SER A 436 30.81 0.41 -6.59
N LEU A 437 30.13 -0.72 -6.39
CA LEU A 437 28.72 -0.73 -5.98
C LEU A 437 28.37 -2.05 -5.30
N TRP A 438 27.72 -2.00 -4.14
CA TRP A 438 27.04 -3.17 -3.57
C TRP A 438 25.61 -3.28 -4.08
N MET A 439 25.24 -4.47 -4.54
CA MET A 439 23.94 -4.81 -5.11
C MET A 439 23.29 -5.88 -4.24
N CYS A 440 22.27 -5.54 -3.47
CA CYS A 440 21.73 -6.42 -2.42
C CYS A 440 20.28 -6.80 -2.67
N TYR A 441 19.90 -8.02 -2.33
CA TYR A 441 18.50 -8.40 -2.14
C TYR A 441 18.07 -8.21 -0.69
N ALA A 442 16.86 -7.68 -0.47
CA ALA A 442 16.23 -7.58 0.84
C ALA A 442 15.97 -8.97 1.45
N GLY A 443 15.59 -9.91 0.59
CA GLY A 443 14.90 -11.14 0.96
C GLY A 443 13.39 -10.92 1.16
N GLY A 444 12.58 -11.87 0.70
CA GLY A 444 11.12 -11.83 0.84
C GLY A 444 10.68 -12.05 2.29
N ALA A 445 9.92 -11.09 2.81
CA ALA A 445 9.41 -11.14 4.19
C ALA A 445 7.98 -11.70 4.29
N GLY A 446 7.22 -11.64 3.20
CA GLY A 446 5.80 -11.99 3.17
C GLY A 446 5.50 -13.46 3.02
N PHE A 447 4.54 -13.96 3.79
CA PHE A 447 3.99 -15.31 3.63
C PHE A 447 2.96 -15.41 2.49
N GLY A 448 2.48 -14.29 1.94
CA GLY A 448 1.59 -14.28 0.77
C GLY A 448 2.32 -14.54 -0.55
N GLY A 449 3.64 -14.25 -0.61
CA GLY A 449 4.50 -14.51 -1.76
C GLY A 449 5.12 -15.91 -1.69
N TYR A 450 5.59 -16.44 -2.82
CA TYR A 450 6.24 -17.76 -2.82
C TYR A 450 7.52 -17.78 -1.96
N GLY A 451 7.89 -18.96 -1.45
CA GLY A 451 9.09 -19.18 -0.63
C GLY A 451 9.67 -20.59 -0.70
N GLY A 452 9.13 -21.46 -1.56
CA GLY A 452 9.41 -22.90 -1.57
C GLY A 452 10.82 -23.37 -1.96
N TYR A 453 11.74 -22.47 -2.24
CA TYR A 453 13.09 -22.83 -2.71
C TYR A 453 14.05 -22.99 -1.53
N GLY A 454 14.75 -24.13 -1.46
CA GLY A 454 15.88 -24.33 -0.56
C GLY A 454 15.58 -24.19 0.95
N GLY A 455 14.33 -24.35 1.37
CA GLY A 455 13.94 -24.17 2.78
C GLY A 455 14.03 -22.73 3.27
N TYR A 456 13.72 -21.76 2.39
CA TYR A 456 13.86 -20.34 2.68
C TYR A 456 13.01 -19.88 3.88
N ILE A 457 13.67 -19.33 4.90
CA ILE A 457 13.04 -18.65 6.03
C ILE A 457 12.85 -17.17 5.70
N ARG A 458 11.64 -16.62 5.92
CA ARG A 458 11.35 -15.19 5.69
C ARG A 458 12.31 -14.32 6.49
N ARG A 459 12.73 -13.19 5.90
CA ARG A 459 13.76 -12.34 6.49
C ARG A 459 13.63 -10.89 6.04
N VAL A 460 14.28 -10.01 6.77
CA VAL A 460 14.43 -8.59 6.41
C VAL A 460 15.89 -8.20 6.49
N ARG A 461 16.28 -7.16 5.75
CA ARG A 461 17.64 -6.62 5.73
C ARG A 461 17.72 -5.33 6.51
N PHE A 462 18.86 -5.10 7.16
CA PHE A 462 19.19 -3.85 7.81
C PHE A 462 20.43 -3.21 7.19
N PHE A 463 20.46 -1.88 7.23
CA PHE A 463 21.64 -1.05 6.99
C PHE A 463 21.86 -0.17 8.21
N ASP A 464 22.93 -0.46 8.94
CA ASP A 464 23.35 0.29 10.12
C ASP A 464 24.48 1.25 9.70
N ILE A 465 24.14 2.54 9.68
CA ILE A 465 24.97 3.60 9.14
C ILE A 465 25.59 4.38 10.30
N ASN A 466 26.91 4.48 10.29
CA ASN A 466 27.66 5.37 11.15
C ASN A 466 28.12 6.59 10.34
N MET A 467 27.50 7.74 10.59
CA MET A 467 27.79 8.98 9.87
C MET A 467 29.14 9.58 10.25
N ASN A 468 29.67 9.28 11.45
CA ASN A 468 30.96 9.81 11.91
C ASN A 468 32.13 9.18 11.15
N SER A 469 32.04 7.89 10.84
CA SER A 469 33.05 7.15 10.09
C SER A 469 32.69 6.92 8.62
N ALA A 470 31.54 7.44 8.17
CA ALA A 470 30.93 7.15 6.87
C ALA A 470 30.96 5.64 6.55
N ARG A 471 30.46 4.84 7.49
CA ARG A 471 30.48 3.37 7.41
C ARG A 471 29.07 2.81 7.34
N ILE A 472 28.88 1.77 6.53
CA ILE A 472 27.62 1.02 6.46
C ILE A 472 27.88 -0.46 6.73
N MET A 473 27.22 -0.97 7.77
CA MET A 473 27.11 -2.40 8.03
C MET A 473 25.75 -2.88 7.51
N THR A 474 25.71 -4.06 6.87
CA THR A 474 24.44 -4.72 6.52
C THR A 474 24.36 -6.09 7.15
N TYR A 475 23.16 -6.51 7.53
CA TYR A 475 22.87 -7.84 8.07
C TYR A 475 21.40 -8.16 7.82
N LYS A 476 20.98 -9.40 8.09
CA LYS A 476 19.57 -9.80 8.04
C LYS A 476 19.12 -10.37 9.38
N ARG A 477 17.80 -10.37 9.60
CA ARG A 477 17.14 -11.04 10.72
C ARG A 477 16.08 -12.00 10.19
N LEU A 478 15.94 -13.15 10.84
CA LEU A 478 15.04 -14.22 10.42
C LEU A 478 13.70 -14.18 11.14
N GLU A 479 12.66 -14.68 10.47
CA GLU A 479 11.33 -14.87 11.06
C GLU A 479 11.28 -16.08 12.00
N TYR A 480 11.98 -17.16 11.67
CA TYR A 480 12.00 -18.41 12.42
C TYR A 480 13.41 -18.98 12.61
N GLY A 481 13.58 -19.89 13.56
CA GLY A 481 14.86 -20.53 13.88
C GLY A 481 15.73 -19.65 14.77
N ASP A 482 16.94 -19.31 14.30
CA ASP A 482 17.83 -18.39 15.01
C ASP A 482 17.39 -16.93 14.78
N THR A 483 16.32 -16.54 15.47
CA THR A 483 15.71 -15.22 15.32
C THR A 483 16.50 -14.11 15.99
N ALA A 484 17.36 -14.42 16.96
CA ALA A 484 18.12 -13.43 17.72
C ALA A 484 19.40 -12.97 17.00
N SER A 485 20.06 -13.87 16.27
CA SER A 485 21.31 -13.55 15.59
C SER A 485 21.13 -12.62 14.38
N LYS A 486 22.15 -11.80 14.15
CA LYS A 486 22.36 -11.13 12.87
C LYS A 486 23.04 -12.09 11.92
N ILE A 487 22.41 -12.39 10.78
CA ILE A 487 23.00 -13.29 9.79
C ILE A 487 23.64 -12.51 8.65
N ASN A 488 24.76 -13.03 8.13
CA ASN A 488 25.58 -12.41 7.09
C ASN A 488 25.84 -10.93 7.36
N GLU A 489 26.31 -10.60 8.56
CA GLU A 489 26.75 -9.24 8.89
C GLU A 489 28.03 -8.91 8.12
N MET A 490 28.05 -7.77 7.43
CA MET A 490 29.16 -7.36 6.56
C MET A 490 29.37 -5.85 6.60
N MET A 491 30.62 -5.43 6.47
CA MET A 491 30.96 -4.04 6.17
C MET A 491 30.97 -3.84 4.66
N ILE A 492 30.10 -2.97 4.17
CA ILE A 492 29.93 -2.76 2.73
C ILE A 492 30.44 -1.38 2.28
N VAL A 493 30.53 -0.43 3.20
CA VAL A 493 31.09 0.90 2.97
C VAL A 493 31.93 1.30 4.16
N ASP A 494 33.12 1.85 3.92
CA ASP A 494 33.99 2.45 4.95
C ASP A 494 34.62 3.75 4.44
N GLY A 495 34.64 4.80 5.27
CA GLY A 495 35.11 6.12 4.86
C GLY A 495 34.37 6.68 3.62
N GLY A 496 33.10 6.29 3.43
CA GLY A 496 32.26 6.64 2.29
C GLY A 496 32.60 5.95 0.99
N LYS A 497 33.48 4.95 1.00
CA LYS A 497 33.86 4.18 -0.18
C LYS A 497 33.33 2.76 -0.07
N VAL A 498 32.94 2.20 -1.22
CA VAL A 498 32.61 0.78 -1.33
C VAL A 498 33.86 -0.03 -1.00
N VAL A 499 33.74 -0.97 -0.07
CA VAL A 499 34.81 -1.89 0.31
C VAL A 499 34.34 -3.32 0.13
N GLN A 500 35.27 -4.22 -0.15
CA GLN A 500 34.98 -5.65 -0.06
C GLN A 500 35.05 -6.05 1.41
N SER A 501 34.05 -6.80 1.89
CA SER A 501 34.10 -7.39 3.23
C SER A 501 35.16 -8.48 3.25
N ASP A 502 35.97 -8.49 4.30
CA ASP A 502 36.91 -9.59 4.60
C ASP A 502 36.16 -10.91 4.87
#